data_AF-A0A507CL54-F1
#
_entry.id   AF-A0A507CL54-F1
#
_cell.length_a   1.000
_cell.length_b   1.000
_cell.length_c   1.000
_cell.angle_alpha   90.00
_cell.angle_beta   90.00
_cell.angle_gamma   90.00
#
_symmetry.space_group_name_H-M   'P 1'
#
loop_
_entity.id
_entity.type
_entity.pdbx_description
1 polymer ?
#
loop_
_entity_poly.entity_id
_entity_poly.type
_entity_poly.pdbx_seq_one_letter_code
_entity_poly.pdbx_strand_id
1 'polypeptide(L)'
;MDTQKYRTASPKNMLTIEHLQVVSTNWEVLSFNGSGFGISVPMSTNVARARFRCNVTKEFSQEIERATHKGVPACTPLQIMWTPYNSSVASPKGNVGAVFSDLILSPRTQGRAFIGYERSRSSQTTMIYANLSQICRFPTSQTTGCSMHLSAHFIPTVERESIDFVDPALKVWNEEMLEAAGLVSRMVNEAAMDTIDQEYRKSSVTDGVAMGAHALASFYFRDSTPIPLVCQTLSKTFQASCFKRLRIISSMGVFPVHQVYSLNDLVMSNIIKHTPFVPNSVRADYGYVIDSLVKLGLRIGDFEVLTSELSMLRWETHLAHLAHLVWLKHCLVGYKKDCIPDLSSIHCFQQQLLYDVKKTNKEITSPS
;
A
#
# COMPACT_ATOMS: atom_id res chain seq x y z
N MET A 1 3.43 18.36 -0.92
CA MET A 1 2.19 17.63 -0.59
C MET A 1 1.19 18.63 -0.03
N ASP A 2 -0.08 18.49 -0.40
CA ASP A 2 -1.18 19.27 0.19
C ASP A 2 -1.46 18.77 1.61
N THR A 3 -0.98 19.50 2.62
CA THR A 3 -1.00 19.11 4.04
C THR A 3 -2.38 19.21 4.67
N GLN A 4 -3.36 19.85 4.02
CA GLN A 4 -4.72 20.00 4.55
C GLN A 4 -5.50 18.68 4.66
N LYS A 5 -5.01 17.61 4.02
CA LYS A 5 -5.66 16.29 3.98
C LYS A 5 -5.22 15.35 5.11
N TYR A 6 -4.18 15.72 5.86
CA TYR A 6 -3.52 14.85 6.82
C TYR A 6 -3.46 15.48 8.19
N ARG A 7 -3.47 14.64 9.23
CA ARG A 7 -3.02 15.05 10.55
C ARG A 7 -1.53 15.37 10.50
N THR A 8 -1.16 16.51 11.05
CA THR A 8 0.23 17.00 11.08
C THR A 8 0.90 16.78 12.44
N ALA A 9 0.13 16.43 13.47
CA ALA A 9 0.61 16.16 14.80
C ALA A 9 0.36 14.70 15.22
N SER A 10 1.23 14.16 16.06
CA SER A 10 1.02 12.89 16.74
C SER A 10 -0.18 12.95 17.69
N PRO A 11 -0.84 11.82 18.00
CA PRO A 11 -2.02 11.76 18.86
C PRO A 11 -1.95 12.51 20.20
N LYS A 12 -0.81 12.52 20.92
CA LYS A 12 -0.66 13.33 22.15
C LYS A 12 -0.11 14.74 21.90
N ASN A 13 -0.05 15.18 20.64
CA ASN A 13 0.51 16.46 20.20
C ASN A 13 1.97 16.72 20.64
N MET A 14 2.73 15.66 20.91
CA MET A 14 4.13 15.76 21.31
C MET A 14 5.05 16.01 20.11
N LEU A 15 4.64 15.61 18.91
CA LEU A 15 5.41 15.77 17.68
C LEU A 15 4.54 16.41 16.62
N THR A 16 4.98 17.54 16.05
CA THR A 16 4.31 18.19 14.91
C THR A 16 5.25 18.26 13.72
N ILE A 17 4.80 17.81 12.55
CA ILE A 17 5.61 17.81 11.33
C ILE A 17 5.82 19.24 10.84
N GLU A 18 7.08 19.63 10.65
CA GLU A 18 7.46 20.95 10.10
C GLU A 18 7.77 20.86 8.60
N HIS A 19 8.47 19.79 8.22
CA HIS A 19 8.95 19.59 6.86
C HIS A 19 8.97 18.11 6.51
N LEU A 20 8.55 17.78 5.29
CA LEU A 20 8.63 16.44 4.72
C LEU A 20 9.18 16.52 3.30
N GLN A 21 10.29 15.85 3.06
CA GLN A 21 10.91 15.72 1.76
C GLN A 21 10.99 14.25 1.36
N VAL A 22 10.65 13.93 0.12
CA VAL A 22 10.85 12.61 -0.46
C VAL A 22 11.91 12.72 -1.54
N VAL A 23 12.91 11.86 -1.48
CA VAL A 23 14.01 11.80 -2.45
C VAL A 23 14.11 10.38 -2.99
N SER A 24 14.09 10.25 -4.31
CA SER A 24 14.44 8.99 -4.99
C SER A 24 15.94 8.98 -5.26
N THR A 25 16.61 7.90 -4.90
CA THR A 25 18.04 7.70 -5.09
C THR A 25 18.28 6.45 -5.91
N ASN A 26 19.13 6.57 -6.93
CA ASN A 26 19.56 5.46 -7.77
C ASN A 26 21.03 5.17 -7.48
N TRP A 27 21.38 3.89 -7.48
CA TRP A 27 22.68 3.37 -7.11
C TRP A 27 23.04 2.23 -8.06
N GLU A 28 24.32 2.05 -8.34
CA GLU A 28 24.81 0.85 -9.01
C GLU A 28 25.63 0.04 -8.01
N VAL A 29 25.22 -1.21 -7.82
CA VAL A 29 25.94 -2.15 -6.97
C VAL A 29 26.86 -2.99 -7.84
N LEU A 30 28.16 -2.92 -7.56
CA LEU A 30 29.19 -3.69 -8.24
C LEU A 30 29.59 -4.87 -7.34
N SER A 31 29.37 -6.10 -7.83
CA SER A 31 29.95 -7.29 -7.20
C SER A 31 31.44 -7.36 -7.52
N PHE A 32 32.30 -7.66 -6.55
CA PHE A 32 33.73 -7.88 -6.79
C PHE A 32 34.06 -9.36 -6.58
N ASN A 33 34.50 -10.04 -7.64
CA ASN A 33 35.10 -11.36 -7.54
C ASN A 33 36.58 -11.14 -7.85
N GLY A 34 37.51 -11.61 -7.01
CA GLY A 34 38.93 -11.21 -6.97
C GLY A 34 39.77 -11.15 -8.26
N SER A 35 39.22 -11.46 -9.44
CA SER A 35 39.79 -11.28 -10.77
C SER A 35 39.21 -10.10 -11.59
N GLY A 36 38.24 -9.32 -11.08
CA GLY A 36 37.70 -8.13 -11.75
C GLY A 36 36.35 -7.61 -11.20
N PHE A 37 35.83 -6.53 -11.80
CA PHE A 37 34.45 -6.09 -11.57
C PHE A 37 33.47 -7.13 -12.10
N GLY A 38 32.60 -7.65 -11.23
CA GLY A 38 31.53 -8.59 -11.54
C GLY A 38 30.25 -7.88 -12.01
N ILE A 39 29.10 -8.52 -11.76
CA ILE A 39 27.77 -8.04 -12.19
C ILE A 39 27.48 -6.65 -11.59
N SER A 40 27.07 -5.70 -12.44
CA SER A 40 26.48 -4.42 -12.02
C SER A 40 24.96 -4.56 -11.93
N VAL A 41 24.39 -4.22 -10.78
CA VAL A 41 22.93 -4.23 -10.56
C VAL A 41 22.47 -2.80 -10.28
N PRO A 42 21.69 -2.17 -11.19
CA PRO A 42 21.09 -0.88 -10.91
C PRO A 42 19.99 -1.05 -9.86
N MET A 43 20.00 -0.18 -8.86
CA MET A 43 19.12 -0.22 -7.71
C MET A 43 18.53 1.16 -7.45
N SER A 44 17.27 1.20 -7.05
CA SER A 44 16.56 2.43 -6.72
C SER A 44 15.96 2.30 -5.33
N THR A 45 16.04 3.35 -4.54
CA THR A 45 15.44 3.42 -3.21
C THR A 45 14.86 4.81 -3.01
N ASN A 46 13.74 4.89 -2.32
CA ASN A 46 13.12 6.14 -1.95
C ASN A 46 13.33 6.39 -0.46
N VAL A 47 13.65 7.64 -0.10
CA VAL A 47 13.85 8.07 1.27
C VAL A 47 12.97 9.27 1.54
N ALA A 48 12.05 9.11 2.49
CA ALA A 48 11.28 10.21 3.07
C ALA A 48 12.01 10.71 4.32
N ARG A 49 12.28 12.01 4.38
CA ARG A 49 12.89 12.70 5.51
C ARG A 49 11.88 13.71 6.07
N ALA A 50 11.41 13.43 7.28
CA ALA A 50 10.53 14.30 8.02
C ALA A 50 11.28 14.96 9.18
N ARG A 51 11.01 16.23 9.42
CA ARG A 51 11.47 16.96 10.61
C ARG A 51 10.27 17.25 11.48
N PHE A 52 10.33 16.84 12.73
CA PHE A 52 9.30 17.08 13.73
C PHE A 52 9.77 18.08 14.78
N ARG A 53 8.89 19.03 15.11
CA ARG A 53 8.99 19.85 16.30
C ARG A 53 8.53 19.04 17.50
N CYS A 54 9.33 19.02 18.55
CA CYS A 54 8.99 18.37 19.81
C CYS A 54 8.31 19.39 20.72
N ASN A 55 7.07 19.10 21.11
CA ASN A 55 6.29 19.90 22.04
C ASN A 55 6.01 19.06 23.28
N VAL A 56 6.99 19.01 24.19
CA VAL A 56 6.90 18.23 25.43
C VAL A 56 6.87 19.16 26.65
N THR A 57 6.17 18.74 27.69
CA THR A 57 6.14 19.44 28.98
C THR A 57 7.51 19.39 29.64
N LYS A 58 7.82 20.35 30.52
CA LYS A 58 9.11 20.39 31.22
C LYS A 58 9.27 19.17 32.13
N GLU A 59 8.17 18.77 32.77
CA GLU A 59 8.07 17.62 33.66
C GLU A 59 8.40 16.33 32.90
N PHE A 60 7.82 16.14 31.72
CA PHE A 60 8.11 14.96 30.89
C PHE A 60 9.56 14.96 30.39
N SER A 61 10.09 16.13 29.98
CA SER A 61 11.48 16.21 29.55
C SER A 61 12.46 15.87 30.67
N GLN A 62 12.16 16.26 31.92
CA GLN A 62 12.96 15.89 33.10
C GLN A 62 12.91 14.39 33.38
N GLU A 63 11.77 13.74 33.15
CA GLU A 63 11.63 12.29 33.32
C GLU A 63 12.45 11.51 32.29
N ILE A 64 12.42 11.92 31.02
CA ILE A 64 13.28 11.38 29.96
C ILE A 64 14.76 11.62 30.26
N GLU A 65 15.10 12.81 30.75
CA GLU A 65 16.48 13.16 31.12
C GLU A 65 16.99 12.32 32.29
N ARG A 66 16.13 12.03 33.28
CA ARG A 66 16.44 11.12 34.38
C ARG A 66 16.75 9.70 33.88
N ALA A 67 15.99 9.21 32.90
CA ALA A 67 16.13 7.85 32.38
C ALA A 67 17.31 7.70 31.39
N THR A 68 17.58 8.72 30.57
CA THR A 68 18.55 8.62 29.46
C THR A 68 19.81 9.46 29.65
N HIS A 69 19.87 10.26 30.70
CA HIS A 69 20.86 11.33 30.91
C HIS A 69 20.87 12.39 29.80
N LYS A 70 19.79 12.47 28.99
CA LYS A 70 19.62 13.43 27.90
C LYS A 70 18.18 13.92 27.84
N GLY A 71 17.99 15.23 27.74
CA GLY A 71 16.67 15.80 27.51
C GLY A 71 16.13 15.50 26.09
N VAL A 72 14.84 15.73 25.91
CA VAL A 72 14.19 15.64 24.60
C VAL A 72 14.67 16.80 23.71
N PRO A 73 15.15 16.54 22.48
CA PRO A 73 15.59 17.62 21.59
C PRO A 73 14.40 18.46 21.13
N ALA A 74 14.60 19.75 20.86
CA ALA A 74 13.54 20.65 20.36
C ALA A 74 12.99 20.24 18.99
N CYS A 75 13.80 19.57 18.18
CA CYS A 75 13.40 18.97 16.91
C CYS A 75 14.03 17.59 16.76
N THR A 76 13.32 16.68 16.11
CA THR A 76 13.79 15.32 15.85
C THR A 76 13.58 14.92 14.39
N PRO A 77 14.59 14.33 13.73
CA PRO A 77 14.44 13.80 12.37
C PRO A 77 13.87 12.38 12.39
N LEU A 78 13.01 12.11 11.41
CA LEU A 78 12.45 10.80 11.12
C LEU A 78 12.69 10.48 9.65
N GLN A 79 13.20 9.29 9.37
CA GLN A 79 13.48 8.84 8.01
C GLN A 79 12.82 7.49 7.76
N ILE A 80 12.15 7.38 6.61
CA ILE A 80 11.56 6.14 6.12
C ILE A 80 12.19 5.84 4.77
N MET A 81 12.69 4.62 4.61
CA MET A 81 13.27 4.15 3.36
C MET A 81 12.51 2.93 2.86
N TRP A 82 12.19 2.92 1.57
CA TRP A 82 11.52 1.80 0.90
C TRP A 82 12.03 1.64 -0.53
N THR A 83 11.83 0.45 -1.08
CA THR A 83 12.26 0.12 -2.44
C THR A 83 11.05 0.28 -3.39
N PRO A 84 11.11 1.17 -4.40
CA PRO A 84 10.09 1.23 -5.43
C PRO A 84 10.07 -0.04 -6.27
N TYR A 85 8.99 -0.25 -7.02
CA TYR A 85 8.96 -1.32 -8.02
C TYR A 85 10.02 -1.04 -9.10
N ASN A 86 10.84 -2.05 -9.39
CA ASN A 86 11.77 -2.03 -10.50
C ASN A 86 11.71 -3.39 -11.21
N SER A 87 11.31 -3.39 -12.48
CA SER A 87 11.18 -4.59 -13.31
C SER A 87 12.51 -5.34 -13.45
N SER A 88 13.64 -4.66 -13.41
CA SER A 88 14.99 -5.25 -13.47
C SER A 88 15.42 -5.95 -12.17
N VAL A 89 14.83 -5.57 -11.03
CA VAL A 89 15.15 -6.11 -9.69
C VAL A 89 14.15 -7.17 -9.24
N ALA A 90 12.98 -7.26 -9.89
CA ALA A 90 11.96 -8.30 -9.65
C ALA A 90 12.44 -9.73 -9.99
N SER A 91 13.63 -9.88 -10.57
CA SER A 91 14.32 -11.16 -10.76
C SER A 91 15.82 -11.00 -10.48
N PRO A 92 16.26 -10.97 -9.21
CA PRO A 92 17.68 -10.95 -8.89
C PRO A 92 18.27 -12.31 -9.28
N LYS A 93 18.81 -12.42 -10.50
CA LYS A 93 19.63 -13.56 -10.87
C LYS A 93 21.00 -13.40 -10.21
N GLY A 94 21.29 -14.22 -9.20
CA GLY A 94 22.63 -14.38 -8.62
C GLY A 94 22.82 -13.93 -7.15
N ASN A 95 24.02 -14.14 -6.63
CA ASN A 95 24.41 -13.95 -5.21
C ASN A 95 24.36 -12.49 -4.70
N VAL A 96 24.21 -11.50 -5.59
CA VAL A 96 24.16 -10.07 -5.22
C VAL A 96 22.91 -9.75 -4.38
N GLY A 97 21.79 -10.44 -4.63
CA GLY A 97 20.56 -10.26 -3.84
C GLY A 97 20.69 -10.69 -2.38
N ALA A 98 21.61 -11.61 -2.06
CA ALA A 98 21.79 -12.12 -0.69
C ALA A 98 22.52 -11.10 0.21
N VAL A 99 23.56 -10.44 -0.32
CA VAL A 99 24.37 -9.45 0.42
C VAL A 99 23.57 -8.20 0.77
N PHE A 100 22.63 -7.81 -0.10
CA PHE A 100 21.78 -6.63 0.09
C PHE A 100 20.34 -6.97 0.47
N SER A 101 20.05 -8.23 0.81
CA SER A 101 18.70 -8.67 1.21
C SER A 101 18.13 -7.86 2.39
N ASP A 102 19.03 -7.34 3.21
CA ASP A 102 18.74 -6.51 4.37
C ASP A 102 18.46 -5.04 4.06
N LEU A 103 18.85 -4.56 2.87
CA LEU A 103 18.64 -3.19 2.39
C LEU A 103 17.54 -3.14 1.31
N ILE A 104 17.38 -4.22 0.55
CA ILE A 104 16.38 -4.37 -0.51
C ILE A 104 15.14 -4.99 0.09
N LEU A 105 14.10 -4.18 0.21
CA LEU A 105 12.83 -4.66 0.71
C LEU A 105 11.98 -5.11 -0.47
N SER A 106 11.68 -6.40 -0.49
CA SER A 106 10.58 -6.93 -1.28
C SER A 106 9.29 -6.79 -0.48
N PRO A 107 8.11 -6.79 -1.11
CA PRO A 107 6.85 -6.80 -0.39
C PRO A 107 6.66 -8.03 0.52
N ARG A 108 7.53 -9.05 0.41
CA ARG A 108 7.54 -10.22 1.29
C ARG A 108 8.46 -10.07 2.51
N THR A 109 9.45 -9.17 2.45
CA THR A 109 10.40 -8.91 3.55
C THR A 109 9.96 -7.70 4.39
N GLN A 110 10.24 -7.76 5.69
CA GLN A 110 9.99 -6.62 6.60
C GLN A 110 11.25 -5.77 6.70
N GLY A 111 11.05 -4.46 6.80
CA GLY A 111 12.12 -3.54 7.15
C GLY A 111 12.42 -3.55 8.64
N ARG A 112 13.49 -2.84 8.99
CA ARG A 112 14.02 -2.76 10.35
C ARG A 112 13.95 -1.35 10.92
N ALA A 113 13.83 -1.29 12.24
CA ALA A 113 13.99 -0.07 13.00
C ALA A 113 15.48 0.19 13.26
N PHE A 114 15.89 1.42 13.04
CA PHE A 114 17.25 1.90 13.26
C PHE A 114 17.23 2.98 14.32
N ILE A 115 18.08 2.81 15.33
CA ILE A 115 18.17 3.71 16.47
C ILE A 115 19.36 4.62 16.30
N GLY A 116 19.14 5.92 16.38
CA GLY A 116 20.26 6.83 16.36
C GLY A 116 19.95 8.27 16.67
N TYR A 117 20.96 8.88 17.27
CA TYR A 117 20.98 10.24 17.72
C TYR A 117 21.66 11.08 16.64
N GLU A 118 20.99 12.12 16.14
CA GLU A 118 21.70 13.12 15.33
C GLU A 118 22.68 13.86 16.26
N ARG A 119 23.98 13.61 16.09
CA ARG A 119 24.97 14.55 16.65
C ARG A 119 24.96 15.77 15.74
N SER A 120 24.53 16.91 16.26
CA SER A 120 24.94 18.19 15.70
C SER A 120 26.48 18.23 15.76
N ARG A 121 27.15 17.95 14.64
CA ARG A 121 28.58 18.15 14.49
C ARG A 121 28.84 18.99 13.26
N SER A 122 29.16 20.25 13.54
CA SER A 122 29.69 21.28 12.66
C SER A 122 31.14 20.98 12.22
N SER A 123 31.39 19.84 11.58
CA SER A 123 32.69 19.56 10.97
C SER A 123 32.54 19.13 9.52
N GLN A 124 32.98 20.03 8.64
CA GLN A 124 32.85 20.02 7.18
C GLN A 124 33.65 18.91 6.45
N THR A 125 34.28 17.98 7.16
CA THR A 125 35.35 17.12 6.62
C THR A 125 34.93 15.68 6.34
N THR A 126 33.64 15.33 6.41
CA THR A 126 33.16 13.99 6.00
C THR A 126 32.08 14.11 4.93
N MET A 127 32.40 14.86 3.89
CA MET A 127 31.56 15.15 2.73
C MET A 127 31.79 14.14 1.59
N ILE A 128 32.03 12.85 1.89
CA ILE A 128 32.28 11.80 0.87
C ILE A 128 31.43 10.52 1.09
N TYR A 129 30.75 10.36 2.24
CA TYR A 129 29.85 9.21 2.51
C TYR A 129 28.38 9.61 2.79
N ALA A 130 27.92 10.74 2.25
CA ALA A 130 26.75 11.46 2.77
C ALA A 130 25.37 10.93 2.36
N ASN A 131 25.24 9.99 1.41
CA ASN A 131 23.92 9.54 0.92
C ASN A 131 23.47 8.17 1.46
N LEU A 132 24.39 7.30 1.89
CA LEU A 132 24.10 6.02 2.57
C LEU A 132 24.35 6.09 4.09
N SER A 133 25.17 7.03 4.58
CA SER A 133 25.48 7.12 6.02
C SER A 133 24.43 7.85 6.88
N GLN A 134 23.36 8.39 6.29
CA GLN A 134 22.25 8.93 7.08
C GLN A 134 21.36 7.86 7.73
N ILE A 135 21.50 6.60 7.32
CA ILE A 135 21.00 5.41 8.03
C ILE A 135 22.13 4.71 8.81
N CYS A 136 23.29 5.34 9.04
CA CYS A 136 24.28 4.87 10.04
C CYS A 136 23.78 5.14 11.46
N ARG A 137 22.72 4.43 11.78
CA ARG A 137 22.08 4.26 13.08
C ARG A 137 22.24 2.78 13.41
N PHE A 138 22.32 2.41 14.68
CA PHE A 138 22.53 1.01 15.05
C PHE A 138 21.29 0.21 14.61
N PRO A 139 21.45 -0.80 13.73
CA PRO A 139 20.34 -1.64 13.34
C PRO A 139 19.85 -2.41 14.56
N THR A 140 18.56 -2.35 14.83
CA THR A 140 17.96 -3.21 15.85
C THR A 140 17.52 -4.53 15.23
N SER A 141 17.29 -5.53 16.07
CA SER A 141 16.59 -6.76 15.68
C SER A 141 15.09 -6.53 15.49
N GLN A 142 14.59 -5.32 15.79
CA GLN A 142 13.19 -4.97 15.71
C GLN A 142 12.79 -4.66 14.26
N THR A 143 11.80 -5.40 13.76
CA THR A 143 11.18 -5.14 12.46
C THR A 143 10.05 -4.13 12.58
N THR A 144 9.70 -3.49 11.46
CA THR A 144 8.64 -2.47 11.37
C THR A 144 7.26 -3.04 11.04
N GLY A 145 7.17 -4.33 10.66
CA GLY A 145 5.94 -4.97 10.22
C GLY A 145 5.61 -4.79 8.74
N CYS A 146 6.30 -3.91 8.02
CA CYS A 146 6.06 -3.60 6.61
C CYS A 146 7.37 -3.53 5.84
N SER A 147 7.33 -3.41 4.53
CA SER A 147 8.54 -3.34 3.68
C SER A 147 9.13 -1.92 3.65
N MET A 148 9.38 -1.38 4.84
CA MET A 148 10.02 -0.08 5.05
C MET A 148 11.02 -0.11 6.20
N HIS A 149 12.23 0.40 5.96
CA HIS A 149 13.16 0.71 7.03
C HIS A 149 12.74 2.01 7.70
N LEU A 150 12.79 2.03 9.03
CA LEU A 150 12.42 3.17 9.85
C LEU A 150 13.61 3.61 10.68
N SER A 151 13.93 4.89 10.62
CA SER A 151 15.05 5.49 11.31
C SER A 151 14.54 6.69 12.07
N ALA A 152 14.57 6.64 13.41
CA ALA A 152 14.09 7.73 14.25
C ALA A 152 14.91 7.86 15.55
N HIS A 153 14.64 8.91 16.33
CA HIS A 153 15.17 9.09 17.69
C HIS A 153 14.42 8.19 18.68
N PHE A 154 14.50 6.88 18.47
CA PHE A 154 14.03 5.91 19.45
C PHE A 154 15.01 5.82 20.61
N ILE A 155 14.48 5.54 21.79
CA ILE A 155 15.26 5.29 22.98
C ILE A 155 15.41 3.77 23.11
N PRO A 156 16.64 3.24 22.99
CA PRO A 156 16.90 1.81 23.05
C PRO A 156 16.83 1.28 24.48
N THR A 157 16.68 -0.05 24.61
CA THR A 157 16.97 -0.76 25.85
C THR A 157 18.47 -0.70 26.20
N VAL A 158 18.83 -1.16 27.41
CA VAL A 158 20.23 -1.23 27.87
C VAL A 158 21.13 -2.03 26.91
N GLU A 159 20.62 -3.14 26.38
CA GLU A 159 21.31 -4.02 25.43
C GLU A 159 21.41 -3.41 24.02
N ARG A 160 20.64 -2.35 23.74
CA ARG A 160 20.61 -1.63 22.46
C ARG A 160 20.20 -2.47 21.25
N GLU A 161 19.54 -3.60 21.50
CA GLU A 161 19.04 -4.50 20.46
C GLU A 161 17.60 -4.21 20.03
N SER A 162 16.84 -3.47 20.86
CA SER A 162 15.43 -3.17 20.64
C SER A 162 15.02 -1.80 21.21
N ILE A 163 13.79 -1.39 20.91
CA ILE A 163 13.18 -0.14 21.39
C ILE A 163 12.65 -0.39 22.81
N ASP A 164 12.90 0.56 23.72
CA ASP A 164 12.45 0.45 25.11
C ASP A 164 10.95 0.81 25.25
N PHE A 165 10.16 -0.16 25.72
CA PHE A 165 8.76 0.05 26.11
C PHE A 165 8.50 -0.32 27.58
N VAL A 166 9.55 -0.56 28.37
CA VAL A 166 9.46 -0.98 29.77
C VAL A 166 9.33 0.24 30.68
N ASP A 167 10.20 1.24 30.50
CA ASP A 167 10.09 2.48 31.26
C ASP A 167 8.86 3.29 30.78
N PRO A 168 7.98 3.76 31.69
CA PRO A 168 6.75 4.47 31.31
C PRO A 168 6.97 5.72 30.47
N ALA A 169 8.00 6.53 30.77
CA ALA A 169 8.28 7.75 30.03
C ALA A 169 8.89 7.44 28.67
N LEU A 170 9.86 6.52 28.63
CA LEU A 170 10.48 6.07 27.38
C LEU A 170 9.46 5.45 26.44
N LYS A 171 8.54 4.64 26.99
CA LYS A 171 7.43 4.04 26.26
C LYS A 171 6.58 5.11 25.59
N VAL A 172 6.15 6.12 26.33
CA VAL A 172 5.33 7.22 25.78
C VAL A 172 6.05 7.93 24.65
N TRP A 173 7.34 8.25 24.82
CA TRP A 173 8.14 8.89 23.76
C TRP A 173 8.28 8.00 22.52
N ASN A 174 8.63 6.72 22.70
CA ASN A 174 8.83 5.78 21.61
C ASN A 174 7.53 5.47 20.86
N GLU A 175 6.40 5.35 21.56
CA GLU A 175 5.08 5.25 20.95
C GLU A 175 4.78 6.48 20.09
N GLU A 176 4.97 7.70 20.59
CA GLU A 176 4.72 8.93 19.81
C GLU A 176 5.62 9.02 18.57
N MET A 177 6.89 8.61 18.66
CA MET A 177 7.80 8.52 17.51
C MET A 177 7.32 7.50 16.47
N LEU A 178 6.74 6.36 16.90
CA LEU A 178 6.13 5.36 16.01
C LEU A 178 4.82 5.87 15.41
N GLU A 179 4.00 6.58 16.16
CA GLU A 179 2.79 7.20 15.63
C GLU A 179 3.15 8.26 14.57
N ALA A 180 4.17 9.09 14.84
CA ALA A 180 4.72 10.02 13.85
C ALA A 180 5.23 9.32 12.59
N ALA A 181 5.87 8.16 12.73
CA ALA A 181 6.27 7.34 11.59
C ALA A 181 5.05 6.85 10.79
N GLY A 182 4.00 6.38 11.46
CA GLY A 182 2.75 5.96 10.81
C GLY A 182 2.08 7.09 10.01
N LEU A 183 2.10 8.33 10.52
CA LEU A 183 1.63 9.52 9.80
C LEU A 183 2.41 9.70 8.49
N VAL A 184 3.75 9.70 8.56
CA VAL A 184 4.62 9.91 7.39
C VAL A 184 4.48 8.76 6.40
N SER A 185 4.42 7.51 6.87
CA SER A 185 4.17 6.34 6.03
C SER A 185 2.90 6.48 5.21
N ARG A 186 1.82 7.03 5.78
CA ARG A 186 0.58 7.26 5.04
C ARG A 186 0.72 8.36 3.99
N MET A 187 1.34 9.48 4.35
CA MET A 187 1.60 10.55 3.38
C MET A 187 2.42 10.04 2.20
N VAL A 188 3.49 9.30 2.48
CA VAL A 188 4.37 8.69 1.47
C VAL A 188 3.62 7.70 0.59
N ASN A 189 2.81 6.81 1.18
CA ASN A 189 1.99 5.87 0.43
C ASN A 189 1.05 6.59 -0.55
N GLU A 190 0.39 7.66 -0.10
CA GLU A 190 -0.53 8.43 -0.93
C GLU A 190 0.19 9.14 -2.10
N ALA A 191 1.37 9.72 -1.87
CA ALA A 191 2.15 10.28 -2.98
C ALA A 191 2.67 9.20 -3.94
N ALA A 192 3.05 8.02 -3.43
CA ALA A 192 3.41 6.90 -4.29
C ALA A 192 2.23 6.48 -5.17
N MET A 193 1.02 6.43 -4.60
CA MET A 193 -0.22 6.14 -5.33
C MET A 193 -0.56 7.22 -6.37
N ASP A 194 -0.28 8.50 -6.11
CA ASP A 194 -0.41 9.56 -7.12
C ASP A 194 0.53 9.35 -8.31
N THR A 195 1.80 9.02 -8.04
CA THR A 195 2.79 8.73 -9.08
C THR A 195 2.41 7.48 -9.87
N ILE A 196 1.94 6.42 -9.19
CA ILE A 196 1.48 5.18 -9.85
C ILE A 196 0.27 5.45 -10.73
N ASP A 197 -0.70 6.25 -10.30
CA ASP A 197 -1.86 6.59 -11.14
C ASP A 197 -1.46 7.37 -12.40
N GLN A 198 -0.52 8.30 -12.27
CA GLN A 198 0.02 9.03 -13.41
C GLN A 198 0.76 8.11 -14.38
N GLU A 199 1.54 7.17 -13.85
CA GLU A 199 2.28 6.22 -14.67
C GLU A 199 1.35 5.23 -15.36
N TYR A 200 0.35 4.70 -14.64
CA TYR A 200 -0.69 3.84 -15.19
C TYR A 200 -1.40 4.46 -16.39
N ARG A 201 -1.60 5.79 -16.38
CA ARG A 201 -2.23 6.53 -17.50
C ARG A 201 -1.29 6.77 -18.68
N LYS A 202 0.03 6.67 -18.48
CA LYS A 202 1.06 6.96 -19.50
C LYS A 202 1.64 5.69 -20.13
N SER A 203 1.83 4.64 -19.35
CA SER A 203 2.54 3.42 -19.74
C SER A 203 1.59 2.24 -19.99
N SER A 204 2.17 1.04 -20.12
CA SER A 204 1.38 -0.19 -20.26
C SER A 204 0.59 -0.43 -18.96
N VAL A 205 -0.69 -0.81 -19.09
CA VAL A 205 -1.56 -1.17 -17.95
C VAL A 205 -0.88 -2.22 -17.05
N THR A 206 -0.13 -3.15 -17.64
CA THR A 206 0.57 -4.22 -16.93
C THR A 206 1.64 -3.70 -15.97
N ASP A 207 2.44 -2.71 -16.37
CA ASP A 207 3.50 -2.16 -15.53
C ASP A 207 2.91 -1.32 -14.39
N GLY A 208 1.89 -0.51 -14.68
CA GLY A 208 1.17 0.26 -13.66
C GLY A 208 0.51 -0.62 -12.60
N VAL A 209 -0.09 -1.75 -12.99
CA VAL A 209 -0.65 -2.73 -12.05
C VAL A 209 0.44 -3.36 -11.19
N ALA A 210 1.58 -3.76 -11.78
CA ALA A 210 2.68 -4.36 -11.04
C ALA A 210 3.29 -3.38 -10.02
N MET A 211 3.48 -2.11 -10.43
CA MET A 211 3.93 -1.02 -9.55
C MET A 211 2.97 -0.81 -8.38
N GLY A 212 1.66 -0.74 -8.68
CA GLY A 212 0.62 -0.59 -7.68
C GLY A 212 0.55 -1.76 -6.71
N ALA A 213 0.69 -2.99 -7.20
CA ALA A 213 0.69 -4.21 -6.39
C ALA A 213 1.88 -4.24 -5.44
N HIS A 214 3.07 -3.91 -5.94
CA HIS A 214 4.28 -3.80 -5.14
C HIS A 214 4.13 -2.74 -4.04
N ALA A 215 3.61 -1.55 -4.37
CA ALA A 215 3.39 -0.50 -3.39
C ALA A 215 2.34 -0.91 -2.35
N LEU A 216 1.23 -1.50 -2.77
CA LEU A 216 0.17 -1.98 -1.88
C LEU A 216 0.73 -2.97 -0.85
N ALA A 217 1.48 -3.96 -1.30
CA ALA A 217 2.06 -4.97 -0.43
C ALA A 217 3.23 -4.44 0.41
N SER A 218 3.99 -3.45 -0.09
CA SER A 218 5.09 -2.84 0.67
C SER A 218 4.60 -2.06 1.89
N PHE A 219 3.46 -1.38 1.77
CA PHE A 219 2.83 -0.62 2.86
C PHE A 219 1.80 -1.44 3.64
N TYR A 220 1.75 -2.76 3.43
CA TYR A 220 0.94 -3.67 4.23
C TYR A 220 1.67 -4.04 5.52
N PHE A 221 0.97 -3.90 6.64
CA PHE A 221 1.50 -4.13 7.98
C PHE A 221 1.17 -5.55 8.46
N ARG A 222 2.22 -6.30 8.80
CA ARG A 222 2.24 -7.64 9.42
C ARG A 222 2.84 -7.53 10.82
N ASP A 223 2.61 -8.50 11.70
CA ASP A 223 3.19 -8.46 13.04
C ASP A 223 4.71 -8.26 12.99
N SER A 224 5.16 -7.29 13.78
CA SER A 224 6.58 -6.97 13.94
C SER A 224 7.22 -7.88 14.98
N THR A 225 8.51 -8.15 14.82
CA THR A 225 9.31 -9.03 15.68
C THR A 225 10.51 -8.27 16.25
N PRO A 226 10.91 -8.50 17.51
CA PRO A 226 10.26 -9.36 18.49
C PRO A 226 8.98 -8.75 19.10
N ILE A 227 8.82 -7.42 19.08
CA ILE A 227 7.70 -6.74 19.74
C ILE A 227 6.62 -6.37 18.71
N PRO A 228 5.38 -6.94 18.79
CA PRO A 228 4.29 -6.62 17.87
C PRO A 228 3.71 -5.21 18.02
N LEU A 229 3.90 -4.58 19.20
CA LEU A 229 3.44 -3.22 19.48
C LEU A 229 3.94 -2.21 18.45
N VAL A 230 5.15 -2.41 17.91
CA VAL A 230 5.76 -1.53 16.90
C VAL A 230 4.85 -1.43 15.66
N CYS A 231 4.49 -2.57 15.07
CA CYS A 231 3.60 -2.61 13.92
C CYS A 231 2.18 -2.14 14.28
N GLN A 232 1.65 -2.51 15.44
CA GLN A 232 0.31 -2.12 15.86
C GLN A 232 0.18 -0.59 15.95
N THR A 233 1.17 0.08 16.55
CA THR A 233 1.21 1.54 16.67
C THR A 233 1.38 2.23 15.30
N LEU A 234 2.27 1.72 14.46
CA LEU A 234 2.48 2.21 13.09
C LEU A 234 1.20 2.10 12.24
N SER A 235 0.61 0.90 12.19
CA SER A 235 -0.55 0.59 11.36
C SER A 235 -1.81 1.34 11.81
N LYS A 236 -2.05 1.44 13.13
CA LYS A 236 -3.13 2.24 13.71
C LYS A 236 -3.06 3.69 13.23
N THR A 237 -1.89 4.31 13.33
CA THR A 237 -1.72 5.71 12.94
C THR A 237 -1.75 5.87 11.43
N PHE A 238 -1.15 4.95 10.66
CA PHE A 238 -1.25 4.92 9.20
C PHE A 238 -2.71 4.95 8.72
N GLN A 239 -3.59 4.17 9.35
CA GLN A 239 -5.00 4.13 9.01
C GLN A 239 -5.76 5.40 9.43
N ALA A 240 -5.47 5.96 10.61
CA ALA A 240 -6.18 7.11 11.19
C ALA A 240 -5.66 8.49 10.76
N SER A 241 -4.48 8.56 10.14
CA SER A 241 -3.75 9.80 9.83
C SER A 241 -4.37 10.66 8.71
N CYS A 242 -5.13 10.05 7.80
CA CYS A 242 -5.71 10.72 6.63
C CYS A 242 -7.23 10.77 6.73
N PHE A 243 -7.83 11.92 6.43
CA PHE A 243 -9.29 12.06 6.38
C PHE A 243 -9.92 11.32 5.19
N LYS A 244 -9.11 10.93 4.21
CA LYS A 244 -9.54 10.13 3.05
C LYS A 244 -9.28 8.65 3.26
N ARG A 245 -10.16 7.83 2.70
CA ARG A 245 -10.00 6.36 2.64
C ARG A 245 -8.72 6.00 1.89
N LEU A 246 -8.11 4.88 2.28
CA LEU A 246 -6.91 4.33 1.63
C LEU A 246 -7.17 4.14 0.14
N ARG A 247 -6.22 4.55 -0.71
CA ARG A 247 -6.26 4.31 -2.15
C ARG A 247 -5.44 3.08 -2.51
N ILE A 248 -5.96 2.30 -3.45
CA ILE A 248 -5.35 1.06 -3.92
C ILE A 248 -5.38 1.00 -5.44
N ILE A 249 -4.49 0.19 -6.02
CA ILE A 249 -4.49 -0.09 -7.46
C ILE A 249 -5.70 -0.96 -7.84
N SER A 250 -6.29 -0.68 -9.01
CA SER A 250 -7.42 -1.39 -9.60
C SER A 250 -7.19 -1.61 -11.11
N SER A 251 -8.12 -2.30 -11.76
CA SER A 251 -8.20 -2.50 -13.21
C SER A 251 -8.38 -1.21 -14.03
N MET A 252 -8.63 -0.08 -13.38
CA MET A 252 -8.84 1.22 -14.02
C MET A 252 -7.88 2.31 -13.50
N GLY A 253 -6.82 1.93 -12.78
CA GLY A 253 -5.92 2.85 -12.11
C GLY A 253 -6.13 2.88 -10.61
N VAL A 254 -5.80 3.98 -9.94
CA VAL A 254 -5.82 4.05 -8.48
C VAL A 254 -7.11 4.66 -7.95
N PHE A 255 -7.82 3.92 -7.11
CA PHE A 255 -9.11 4.32 -6.54
C PHE A 255 -9.16 4.14 -5.01
N PRO A 256 -10.01 4.91 -4.30
CA PRO A 256 -10.30 4.65 -2.89
C PRO A 256 -10.82 3.22 -2.67
N VAL A 257 -10.37 2.57 -1.61
CA VAL A 257 -10.65 1.16 -1.30
C VAL A 257 -12.15 0.83 -1.32
N HIS A 258 -13.00 1.75 -0.84
CA HIS A 258 -14.45 1.60 -0.79
C HIS A 258 -15.17 1.72 -2.13
N GLN A 259 -14.46 2.08 -3.20
CA GLN A 259 -14.96 2.16 -4.57
C GLN A 259 -14.48 1.00 -5.42
N VAL A 260 -13.55 0.18 -4.92
CA VAL A 260 -12.97 -0.95 -5.65
C VAL A 260 -13.65 -2.24 -5.22
N TYR A 261 -13.87 -3.13 -6.18
CA TYR A 261 -14.45 -4.45 -5.95
C TYR A 261 -13.37 -5.55 -5.98
N SER A 262 -13.51 -6.49 -5.05
CA SER A 262 -12.86 -7.78 -5.07
C SER A 262 -13.81 -8.78 -5.75
N LEU A 263 -13.45 -9.22 -6.96
CA LEU A 263 -14.18 -10.26 -7.67
C LEU A 263 -13.74 -11.66 -7.19
N ASN A 264 -14.67 -12.59 -7.14
CA ASN A 264 -14.38 -14.00 -6.84
C ASN A 264 -14.20 -14.81 -8.13
N ASP A 265 -14.92 -14.44 -9.20
CA ASP A 265 -14.88 -15.15 -10.48
C ASP A 265 -13.98 -14.44 -11.49
N LEU A 266 -12.97 -15.17 -11.97
CA LEU A 266 -12.01 -14.71 -12.98
C LEU A 266 -12.67 -14.44 -14.35
N VAL A 267 -13.80 -15.08 -14.65
CA VAL A 267 -14.52 -14.84 -15.91
C VAL A 267 -15.10 -13.42 -15.93
N MET A 268 -15.52 -12.91 -14.76
CA MET A 268 -16.15 -11.59 -14.64
C MET A 268 -15.18 -10.46 -14.98
N SER A 269 -13.88 -10.63 -14.76
CA SER A 269 -12.89 -9.59 -15.08
C SER A 269 -12.81 -9.27 -16.58
N ASN A 270 -13.24 -10.18 -17.46
CA ASN A 270 -13.26 -9.95 -18.91
C ASN A 270 -14.51 -9.19 -19.37
N ILE A 271 -15.57 -9.19 -18.55
CA ILE A 271 -16.87 -8.59 -18.86
C ILE A 271 -16.93 -7.16 -18.33
N ILE A 272 -16.36 -6.92 -17.16
CA ILE A 272 -16.40 -5.64 -16.44
C ILE A 272 -15.34 -4.69 -17.03
N LYS A 273 -15.77 -3.53 -17.54
CA LYS A 273 -14.91 -2.53 -18.20
C LYS A 273 -14.96 -1.16 -17.53
N HIS A 274 -16.05 -0.83 -16.86
CA HIS A 274 -16.34 0.50 -16.33
C HIS A 274 -16.32 0.56 -14.79
N THR A 275 -16.33 -0.59 -14.13
CA THR A 275 -16.24 -0.68 -12.67
C THR A 275 -14.82 -1.05 -12.23
N PRO A 276 -14.18 -0.30 -11.32
CA PRO A 276 -12.84 -0.61 -10.85
C PRO A 276 -12.85 -1.85 -9.94
N PHE A 277 -12.03 -2.84 -10.28
CA PHE A 277 -11.87 -4.07 -9.51
C PHE A 277 -10.39 -4.39 -9.26
N VAL A 278 -10.09 -5.20 -8.26
CA VAL A 278 -8.72 -5.66 -7.98
C VAL A 278 -8.27 -6.63 -9.09
N PRO A 279 -7.18 -6.34 -9.83
CA PRO A 279 -6.73 -7.23 -10.90
C PRO A 279 -6.35 -8.62 -10.38
N ASN A 280 -6.60 -9.65 -11.19
CA ASN A 280 -6.39 -11.05 -10.81
C ASN A 280 -4.93 -11.34 -10.43
N SER A 281 -3.96 -10.70 -11.10
CA SER A 281 -2.54 -10.80 -10.76
C SER A 281 -2.26 -10.32 -9.33
N VAL A 282 -2.83 -9.19 -8.93
CA VAL A 282 -2.67 -8.64 -7.57
C VAL A 282 -3.30 -9.57 -6.52
N ARG A 283 -4.48 -10.13 -6.81
CA ARG A 283 -5.15 -11.09 -5.91
C ARG A 283 -4.36 -12.39 -5.78
N ALA A 284 -3.78 -12.89 -6.88
CA ALA A 284 -2.97 -14.10 -6.88
C ALA A 284 -1.70 -13.93 -6.03
N ASP A 285 -0.99 -12.80 -6.19
CA ASP A 285 0.28 -12.57 -5.50
C ASP A 285 0.12 -12.14 -4.03
N TYR A 286 -0.96 -11.41 -3.73
CA TYR A 286 -1.17 -10.69 -2.46
C TYR A 286 -2.55 -10.91 -1.83
N GLY A 287 -3.18 -12.07 -2.02
CA GLY A 287 -4.52 -12.38 -1.49
C GLY A 287 -4.69 -12.04 0.00
N TYR A 288 -3.69 -12.35 0.84
CA TYR A 288 -3.68 -12.02 2.27
C TYR A 288 -3.82 -10.51 2.57
N VAL A 289 -3.29 -9.65 1.70
CA VAL A 289 -3.44 -8.19 1.79
C VAL A 289 -4.87 -7.82 1.43
N ILE A 290 -5.40 -8.38 0.33
CA ILE A 290 -6.75 -8.11 -0.17
C ILE A 290 -7.81 -8.49 0.87
N ASP A 291 -7.67 -9.66 1.51
CA ASP A 291 -8.59 -10.11 2.57
C ASP A 291 -8.61 -9.13 3.76
N SER A 292 -7.47 -8.51 4.06
CA SER A 292 -7.39 -7.49 5.10
C SER A 292 -8.01 -6.15 4.68
N LEU A 293 -7.96 -5.80 3.39
CA LEU A 293 -8.60 -4.59 2.85
C LEU A 293 -10.13 -4.66 2.90
N VAL A 294 -10.73 -5.86 2.92
CA VAL A 294 -12.17 -6.05 3.12
C VAL A 294 -12.61 -5.40 4.43
N LYS A 295 -11.83 -5.57 5.50
CA LYS A 295 -12.08 -4.94 6.80
C LYS A 295 -11.97 -3.41 6.76
N LEU A 296 -11.23 -2.88 5.77
CA LEU A 296 -11.05 -1.45 5.54
C LEU A 296 -12.05 -0.87 4.52
N GLY A 297 -13.01 -1.67 4.07
CA GLY A 297 -14.12 -1.26 3.22
C GLY A 297 -14.03 -1.68 1.76
N LEU A 298 -13.08 -2.55 1.38
CA LEU A 298 -13.07 -3.14 0.03
C LEU A 298 -14.36 -3.93 -0.20
N ARG A 299 -15.04 -3.66 -1.31
CA ARG A 299 -16.32 -4.32 -1.62
C ARG A 299 -16.07 -5.72 -2.16
N ILE A 300 -16.96 -6.66 -1.87
CA ILE A 300 -16.95 -8.01 -2.44
C ILE A 300 -18.27 -8.21 -3.16
N GLY A 301 -18.24 -8.63 -4.42
CA GLY A 301 -19.47 -9.02 -5.11
C GLY A 301 -19.32 -9.04 -6.62
N ASP A 302 -19.55 -10.20 -7.22
CA ASP A 302 -19.54 -10.36 -8.67
C ASP A 302 -20.86 -9.90 -9.30
N PHE A 303 -21.99 -10.24 -8.67
CA PHE A 303 -23.33 -9.94 -9.20
C PHE A 303 -23.67 -8.45 -9.12
N GLU A 304 -23.35 -7.78 -8.01
CA GLU A 304 -23.60 -6.35 -7.84
C GLU A 304 -22.87 -5.56 -8.92
N VAL A 305 -21.60 -5.90 -9.16
CA VAL A 305 -20.79 -5.27 -10.21
C VAL A 305 -21.38 -5.55 -11.58
N LEU A 306 -21.76 -6.78 -11.87
CA LEU A 306 -22.38 -7.13 -13.16
C LEU A 306 -23.68 -6.34 -13.39
N THR A 307 -24.54 -6.21 -12.37
CA THR A 307 -25.77 -5.43 -12.48
C THR A 307 -25.50 -3.93 -12.67
N SER A 308 -24.51 -3.38 -11.97
CA SER A 308 -24.07 -2.00 -12.12
C SER A 308 -23.53 -1.75 -13.53
N GLU A 309 -22.65 -2.62 -14.01
CA GLU A 309 -22.05 -2.56 -15.34
C GLU A 309 -23.11 -2.62 -16.45
N LEU A 310 -24.07 -3.55 -16.33
CA LEU A 310 -25.19 -3.68 -17.27
C LEU A 310 -26.12 -2.47 -17.24
N SER A 311 -26.30 -1.83 -16.07
CA SER A 311 -27.11 -0.62 -15.96
C SER A 311 -26.45 0.62 -16.60
N MET A 312 -25.14 0.60 -16.82
CA MET A 312 -24.41 1.68 -17.50
C MET A 312 -24.42 1.54 -19.03
N LEU A 313 -24.74 0.34 -19.55
CA LEU A 313 -24.83 0.07 -20.97
C LEU A 313 -26.21 0.46 -21.50
N ARG A 314 -26.26 1.16 -22.64
CA ARG A 314 -27.52 1.65 -23.22
C ARG A 314 -28.48 0.49 -23.53
N TRP A 315 -29.74 0.69 -23.13
CA TRP A 315 -30.83 -0.28 -22.90
C TRP A 315 -31.33 -1.08 -24.11
N GLU A 316 -30.87 -0.83 -25.33
CA GLU A 316 -31.51 -1.36 -26.54
C GLU A 316 -31.06 -2.78 -26.95
N THR A 317 -29.85 -3.23 -26.56
CA THR A 317 -29.30 -4.55 -26.96
C THR A 317 -29.18 -5.57 -25.82
N HIS A 318 -29.32 -5.14 -24.56
CA HIS A 318 -28.98 -5.95 -23.38
C HIS A 318 -30.16 -6.55 -22.62
N LEU A 319 -31.41 -6.14 -22.90
CA LEU A 319 -32.60 -6.82 -22.36
C LEU A 319 -32.62 -8.31 -22.73
N ALA A 320 -32.16 -8.65 -23.94
CA ALA A 320 -32.03 -10.04 -24.37
C ALA A 320 -30.98 -10.83 -23.60
N HIS A 321 -29.84 -10.20 -23.26
CA HIS A 321 -28.77 -10.83 -22.48
C HIS A 321 -29.12 -10.93 -21.00
N LEU A 322 -29.78 -9.92 -20.42
CA LEU A 322 -30.30 -9.92 -19.05
C LEU A 322 -31.38 -10.99 -18.87
N ALA A 323 -32.33 -11.09 -19.81
CA ALA A 323 -33.32 -12.17 -19.80
C ALA A 323 -32.63 -13.55 -19.91
N HIS A 324 -31.61 -13.70 -20.76
CA HIS A 324 -30.85 -14.94 -20.89
C HIS A 324 -30.10 -15.33 -19.61
N LEU A 325 -29.43 -14.37 -18.95
CA LEU A 325 -28.64 -14.61 -17.76
C LEU A 325 -29.49 -14.85 -16.51
N VAL A 326 -30.62 -14.12 -16.38
CA VAL A 326 -31.61 -14.35 -15.32
C VAL A 326 -32.29 -15.71 -15.51
N TRP A 327 -32.61 -16.09 -16.75
CA TRP A 327 -33.13 -17.42 -17.08
C TRP A 327 -32.11 -18.53 -16.78
N LEU A 328 -30.85 -18.38 -17.22
CA LEU A 328 -29.77 -19.32 -16.92
C LEU A 328 -29.55 -19.51 -15.41
N LYS A 329 -29.58 -18.42 -14.63
CA LYS A 329 -29.51 -18.47 -13.16
C LYS A 329 -30.69 -19.22 -12.56
N HIS A 330 -31.91 -18.98 -13.07
CA HIS A 330 -33.11 -19.66 -12.60
C HIS A 330 -33.09 -21.17 -12.91
N CYS A 331 -32.53 -21.55 -14.06
CA CYS A 331 -32.29 -22.95 -14.44
C CYS A 331 -31.21 -23.62 -13.57
N LEU A 332 -30.10 -22.92 -13.30
CA LEU A 332 -28.96 -23.46 -12.55
C LEU A 332 -29.18 -23.55 -11.03
N VAL A 333 -29.99 -22.65 -10.46
CA VAL A 333 -30.30 -22.65 -9.01
C VAL A 333 -31.51 -23.53 -8.68
N GLY A 334 -32.38 -23.81 -9.67
CA GLY A 334 -33.66 -24.49 -9.44
C GLY A 334 -33.74 -25.98 -9.80
N TYR A 335 -32.90 -26.52 -10.69
CA TYR A 335 -33.09 -27.87 -11.22
C TYR A 335 -31.97 -28.86 -10.85
N LYS A 336 -32.40 -30.05 -10.39
CA LYS A 336 -31.57 -31.26 -10.41
C LYS A 336 -31.04 -31.48 -11.84
N LYS A 337 -29.81 -32.00 -11.94
CA LYS A 337 -28.98 -32.23 -13.16
C LYS A 337 -29.65 -32.86 -14.40
N ASP A 338 -30.91 -33.28 -14.36
CA ASP A 338 -31.57 -34.07 -15.40
C ASP A 338 -32.56 -33.28 -16.29
N CYS A 339 -32.61 -31.94 -16.16
CA CYS A 339 -33.45 -31.10 -17.02
C CYS A 339 -32.66 -29.90 -17.56
N ILE A 340 -31.71 -30.17 -18.45
CA ILE A 340 -31.19 -29.13 -19.36
C ILE A 340 -32.27 -28.93 -20.43
N PRO A 341 -32.79 -27.71 -20.63
CA PRO A 341 -33.78 -27.44 -21.68
C PRO A 341 -33.22 -27.80 -23.05
N ASP A 342 -34.04 -28.41 -23.91
CA ASP A 342 -33.62 -28.71 -25.28
C ASP A 342 -33.34 -27.41 -26.09
N LEU A 343 -32.54 -27.52 -27.15
CA LEU A 343 -32.20 -26.37 -28.01
C LEU A 343 -33.46 -25.69 -28.60
N SER A 344 -34.52 -26.47 -28.81
CA SER A 344 -35.83 -26.02 -29.32
C SER A 344 -36.49 -25.00 -28.40
N SER A 345 -36.47 -25.26 -27.09
CA SER A 345 -37.08 -24.42 -26.07
C SER A 345 -36.33 -23.10 -25.92
N ILE A 346 -34.99 -23.14 -26.04
CA ILE A 346 -34.13 -21.94 -26.06
C ILE A 346 -34.45 -21.09 -27.29
N HIS A 347 -34.56 -21.71 -28.47
CA HIS A 347 -34.86 -21.01 -29.71
C HIS A 347 -36.28 -20.39 -29.69
N CYS A 348 -37.27 -21.11 -29.14
CA CYS A 348 -38.63 -20.60 -28.98
C CYS A 348 -38.68 -19.36 -28.06
N PHE A 349 -37.96 -19.42 -26.93
CA PHE A 349 -37.85 -18.29 -26.01
C PHE A 349 -37.14 -17.09 -26.65
N GLN A 350 -36.05 -17.31 -27.41
CA GLN A 350 -35.37 -16.25 -28.15
C GLN A 350 -36.29 -15.56 -29.16
N GLN A 351 -37.13 -16.32 -29.88
CA GLN A 351 -38.09 -15.79 -30.84
C GLN A 351 -39.19 -14.97 -30.15
N GLN A 352 -39.69 -15.43 -29.01
CA GLN A 352 -40.69 -14.69 -28.22
C GLN A 352 -40.12 -13.37 -27.69
N LEU A 353 -38.88 -13.39 -27.22
CA LEU A 353 -38.21 -12.19 -26.71
C LEU A 353 -37.93 -11.18 -27.83
N LEU A 354 -37.53 -11.66 -29.01
CA LEU A 354 -37.38 -10.83 -30.22
C LEU A 354 -38.71 -10.23 -30.68
N TYR A 355 -39.81 -10.97 -30.55
CA TYR A 355 -41.15 -10.48 -30.85
C TYR A 355 -41.57 -9.37 -29.87
N ASP A 356 -41.37 -9.56 -28.58
CA ASP A 356 -41.74 -8.61 -27.55
C ASP A 356 -40.91 -7.31 -27.66
N VAL A 357 -39.60 -7.39 -27.91
CA VAL A 357 -38.75 -6.21 -28.17
C VAL A 357 -39.21 -5.43 -29.42
N LYS A 358 -39.60 -6.14 -30.49
CA LYS A 358 -40.13 -5.51 -31.71
C LYS A 358 -41.49 -4.85 -31.48
N LYS A 359 -42.32 -5.40 -30.60
CA LYS A 359 -43.61 -4.83 -30.22
C LYS A 359 -43.43 -3.53 -29.44
N THR A 360 -42.53 -3.50 -28.45
CA THR A 360 -42.24 -2.30 -27.66
C THR A 360 -41.63 -1.17 -28.51
N ASN A 361 -40.80 -1.51 -29.50
CA ASN A 361 -40.27 -0.51 -30.44
C ASN A 361 -41.33 0.07 -31.40
N LYS A 362 -42.41 -0.67 -31.70
CA LYS A 362 -43.53 -0.17 -32.50
C LYS A 362 -44.44 0.78 -31.73
N GLU A 363 -44.59 0.59 -30.41
CA GLU A 363 -45.38 1.48 -29.56
C GLU A 363 -44.71 2.84 -29.28
N ILE A 364 -43.39 2.95 -29.47
CA ILE A 364 -42.62 4.21 -29.32
C ILE A 364 -42.53 4.98 -30.66
N THR A 365 -42.75 4.32 -31.79
CA THR A 365 -42.65 4.91 -33.15
C THR A 365 -43.99 5.27 -33.79
N SER A 366 -45.11 5.03 -33.10
CA SER A 366 -46.40 5.61 -33.49
C SER A 366 -46.45 7.08 -33.08
N PRO A 367 -46.57 8.03 -34.02
CA PRO A 367 -46.70 9.44 -33.68
C PRO A 367 -48.04 9.67 -32.96
N SER A 368 -48.01 10.47 -31.90
CA SER A 368 -49.17 11.16 -31.35
C SER A 368 -49.81 12.08 -32.38
#